data_AF-A0A3D0KHN4-F1
#
_entry.id   AF-A0A3D0KHN4-F1
#
_cell.length_a   1.000
_cell.length_b   1.000
_cell.length_c   1.000
_cell.angle_alpha   90.00
_cell.angle_beta   90.00
_cell.angle_gamma   90.00
#
_symmetry.space_group_name_H-M   'P 1'
#
loop_
_entity.id
_entity.type
_entity.pdbx_description
1 polymer ?
#
loop_
_entity_poly.entity_id
_entity_poly.type
_entity_poly.pdbx_seq_one_letter_code
_entity_poly.pdbx_strand_id
1 'polypeptide(L)'
;MVRFLKGVAAGGFAVLALWVIFWAGQLGRPHPNNEWINGAISYKQTIAGTLPSPKIIVLAGSGAMFGINSALLEETYNRPAVNLGVNAGISLPVILSTAKNIVRPGDLVLLPLEYPLYNREEAVSSSLIHWANSHPDTFFQLPLKRAIEVFAKTSYTRILEGYRGLPEGFTVSGDYGAQRLDKHGDQILTERALREERHWNFLNALPDETYGKALREGSFDWGRLRQFRDELLTQGACPVFMPPPLLFQRSYVDSLTEAHFYETLPHRATSQGLFWLGRPREAMRAANDFFDTNFHLVDEARQDYTQQIIGWLGNQPMMNCQQFYQALTETS
;
A
#
# COMPACT_ATOMS: atom_id res chain seq x y z
N MET A 1 -44.02 11.81 29.72
CA MET A 1 -43.10 10.87 29.06
C MET A 1 -42.84 11.21 27.58
N VAL A 2 -43.86 11.23 26.71
CA VAL A 2 -43.69 11.46 25.26
C VAL A 2 -42.99 12.79 24.91
N ARG A 3 -43.36 13.90 25.57
CA ARG A 3 -42.72 15.22 25.34
C ARG A 3 -41.23 15.23 25.73
N PHE A 4 -40.89 14.54 26.83
CA PHE A 4 -39.50 14.41 27.29
C PHE A 4 -38.67 13.59 26.30
N LEU A 5 -39.16 12.42 25.87
CA LEU A 5 -38.47 11.59 24.87
C LEU A 5 -38.27 12.33 23.54
N LYS A 6 -39.27 13.10 23.09
CA LYS A 6 -39.13 13.97 21.91
C LYS A 6 -38.05 15.04 22.10
N GLY A 7 -37.99 15.67 23.28
CA GLY A 7 -36.95 16.65 23.61
C GLY A 7 -35.54 16.06 23.61
N VAL A 8 -35.37 14.87 24.21
CA VAL A 8 -34.09 14.14 24.20
C VAL A 8 -33.67 13.77 22.77
N ALA A 9 -34.60 13.24 21.97
CA ALA A 9 -34.31 12.90 20.58
C ALA A 9 -33.94 14.13 19.73
N ALA A 10 -34.67 15.23 19.89
CA ALA A 10 -34.38 16.48 19.18
C ALA A 10 -33.02 17.08 19.58
N GLY A 11 -32.71 17.08 20.89
CA GLY A 11 -31.42 17.54 21.39
C GLY A 11 -30.25 16.68 20.88
N GLY A 12 -30.42 15.34 20.91
CA GLY A 12 -29.42 14.41 20.36
C GLY A 12 -29.19 14.62 18.87
N PHE A 13 -30.26 14.82 18.09
CA PHE A 13 -30.15 15.14 16.67
C PHE A 13 -29.43 16.48 16.42
N ALA A 14 -29.74 17.51 17.21
CA ALA A 14 -29.08 18.81 17.09
C ALA A 14 -27.57 18.72 17.39
N VAL A 15 -27.18 17.99 18.44
CA VAL A 15 -25.77 17.77 18.78
C VAL A 15 -25.06 16.99 17.67
N LEU A 16 -25.68 15.94 17.14
CA LEU A 16 -25.12 15.16 16.03
C LEU A 16 -24.97 16.03 14.76
N ALA A 17 -25.97 16.84 14.44
CA ALA A 17 -25.92 17.74 13.30
C ALA A 17 -24.79 18.78 13.44
N LEU A 18 -24.66 19.40 14.62
CA LEU A 18 -23.55 20.32 14.91
C LEU A 18 -22.20 19.62 14.83
N TRP A 19 -22.09 18.38 15.32
CA TRP A 19 -20.86 17.58 15.22
C TRP A 19 -20.51 17.26 13.76
N VAL A 20 -21.47 16.85 12.95
CA VAL A 20 -21.27 16.59 11.51
C VAL A 20 -20.84 17.87 10.79
N ILE A 21 -21.46 19.02 11.09
CA ILE A 21 -21.08 20.31 10.51
C ILE A 21 -19.63 20.68 10.90
N PHE A 22 -19.28 20.50 12.17
CA PHE A 22 -17.94 20.77 12.69
C PHE A 22 -16.88 19.85 12.06
N TRP A 23 -17.18 18.56 11.91
CA TRP A 23 -16.31 17.62 11.21
C TRP A 23 -16.19 17.93 9.71
N ALA A 24 -17.31 18.27 9.05
CA ALA A 24 -17.34 18.57 7.63
C ALA A 24 -16.56 19.85 7.28
N GLY A 25 -16.57 20.85 8.17
CA GLY A 25 -15.89 22.13 7.93
C GLY A 25 -14.36 22.06 7.88
N GLN A 26 -13.74 20.98 8.36
CA GLN A 26 -12.29 20.76 8.21
C GLN A 26 -11.90 19.83 7.05
N LEU A 27 -12.87 19.22 6.35
CA LEU A 27 -12.54 18.31 5.26
C LEU A 27 -11.76 19.03 4.16
N GLY A 28 -10.80 18.34 3.55
CA GLY A 28 -9.94 18.90 2.51
C GLY A 28 -8.78 19.74 3.03
N ARG A 29 -8.65 19.93 4.35
CA ARG A 29 -7.54 20.69 4.94
C ARG A 29 -6.27 19.83 5.06
N PRO A 30 -5.08 20.40 4.78
CA PRO A 30 -3.82 19.69 4.94
C PRO A 30 -3.57 19.34 6.41
N HIS A 31 -2.74 18.32 6.64
CA HIS A 31 -2.48 17.82 8.00
C HIS A 31 -1.08 17.23 8.10
N PRO A 32 -0.31 17.53 9.17
CA PRO A 32 1.09 17.09 9.30
C PRO A 32 1.33 15.61 9.01
N ASN A 33 0.47 14.73 9.52
CA ASN A 33 0.59 13.27 9.34
C ASN A 33 0.42 12.79 7.88
N ASN A 34 -0.10 13.64 6.98
CA ASN A 34 -0.27 13.31 5.57
C ASN A 34 0.79 13.92 4.67
N GLU A 35 1.48 14.98 5.10
CA GLU A 35 2.34 15.77 4.20
C GLU A 35 3.51 14.95 3.64
N TRP A 36 4.03 14.00 4.41
CA TRP A 36 5.06 13.10 3.90
C TRP A 36 4.52 12.17 2.79
N ILE A 37 3.26 11.72 2.91
CA ILE A 37 2.58 10.87 1.92
C ILE A 37 2.28 11.67 0.66
N ASN A 38 1.72 12.89 0.84
CA ASN A 38 1.44 13.83 -0.25
C ASN A 38 2.71 14.14 -1.04
N GLY A 39 3.78 14.53 -0.33
CA GLY A 39 5.07 14.82 -0.92
C GLY A 39 5.65 13.62 -1.65
N ALA A 40 5.62 12.43 -1.04
CA ALA A 40 6.11 11.20 -1.66
C ALA A 40 5.34 10.85 -2.95
N ILE A 41 4.00 10.86 -2.91
CA ILE A 41 3.17 10.60 -4.10
C ILE A 41 3.48 11.63 -5.19
N SER A 42 3.47 12.92 -4.87
CA SER A 42 3.72 13.99 -5.85
C SER A 42 5.10 13.87 -6.50
N TYR A 43 6.14 13.60 -5.71
CA TYR A 43 7.50 13.39 -6.19
C TYR A 43 7.58 12.18 -7.14
N LYS A 44 7.05 11.03 -6.72
CA LYS A 44 7.03 9.79 -7.52
C LYS A 44 6.22 9.92 -8.80
N GLN A 45 5.07 10.61 -8.76
CA GLN A 45 4.25 10.88 -9.94
C GLN A 45 4.96 11.78 -10.95
N THR A 46 5.71 12.78 -10.45
CA THR A 46 6.51 13.68 -11.30
C THR A 46 7.62 12.90 -12.01
N ILE A 47 8.38 12.06 -11.29
CA ILE A 47 9.38 11.18 -11.89
C ILE A 47 8.73 10.31 -12.95
N ALA A 48 7.69 9.56 -12.58
CA ALA A 48 7.06 8.60 -13.47
C ALA A 48 6.45 9.23 -14.74
N GLY A 49 5.96 10.47 -14.64
CA GLY A 49 5.44 11.24 -15.78
C GLY A 49 6.51 11.72 -16.76
N THR A 50 7.78 11.79 -16.34
CA THR A 50 8.91 12.20 -17.21
C THR A 50 9.61 11.03 -17.90
N LEU A 51 9.45 9.80 -17.39
CA LEU A 51 10.10 8.62 -17.95
C LEU A 51 9.40 8.13 -19.23
N PRO A 52 10.15 7.80 -20.30
CA PRO A 52 9.57 7.22 -21.51
C PRO A 52 9.05 5.80 -21.22
N SER A 53 8.07 5.38 -22.01
CA SER A 53 7.54 4.01 -21.99
C SER A 53 8.14 3.22 -23.18
N PRO A 54 8.34 1.90 -23.08
CA PRO A 54 7.94 1.03 -21.97
C PRO A 54 8.86 1.16 -20.74
N LYS A 55 8.25 1.20 -19.55
CA LYS A 55 8.94 1.28 -18.25
C LYS A 55 8.44 0.22 -17.27
N ILE A 56 9.22 0.00 -16.21
CA ILE A 56 8.84 -0.83 -15.07
C ILE A 56 8.30 0.08 -13.98
N ILE A 57 7.10 -0.21 -13.49
CA ILE A 57 6.43 0.55 -12.43
C ILE A 57 6.21 -0.39 -11.25
N VAL A 58 6.79 -0.08 -10.09
CA VAL A 58 6.49 -0.80 -8.84
C VAL A 58 5.33 -0.08 -8.16
N LEU A 59 4.27 -0.81 -7.83
CA LEU A 59 3.04 -0.27 -7.25
C LEU A 59 2.56 -1.12 -6.07
N ALA A 60 2.79 -0.63 -4.85
CA ALA A 60 2.41 -1.30 -3.62
C ALA A 60 2.45 -0.32 -2.43
N GLY A 61 2.44 -0.82 -1.20
CA GLY A 61 2.70 -0.04 -0.02
C GLY A 61 4.20 0.20 0.25
N SER A 62 4.53 0.47 1.52
CA SER A 62 5.84 0.96 1.93
C SER A 62 6.86 -0.17 2.02
N GLY A 63 6.42 -1.41 2.12
CA GLY A 63 7.25 -2.59 1.91
C GLY A 63 7.96 -2.56 0.56
N ALA A 64 7.32 -2.06 -0.50
CA ALA A 64 7.97 -1.89 -1.80
C ALA A 64 8.85 -0.63 -1.86
N MET A 65 8.44 0.45 -1.18
CA MET A 65 9.20 1.70 -1.08
C MET A 65 10.59 1.45 -0.45
N PHE A 66 10.67 0.59 0.55
CA PHE A 66 11.91 0.17 1.21
C PHE A 66 12.54 -1.08 0.58
N GLY A 67 11.73 -1.95 0.00
CA GLY A 67 12.15 -3.30 -0.39
C GLY A 67 12.68 -3.43 -1.81
N ILE A 68 12.36 -2.52 -2.73
CA ILE A 68 12.77 -2.64 -4.14
C ILE A 68 13.92 -1.70 -4.48
N ASN A 69 14.93 -2.25 -5.18
CA ASN A 69 15.96 -1.48 -5.86
C ASN A 69 15.56 -1.29 -7.34
N SER A 70 14.91 -0.19 -7.65
CA SER A 70 14.49 0.14 -9.01
C SER A 70 15.67 0.39 -9.95
N ALA A 71 16.80 0.90 -9.47
CA ALA A 71 18.00 1.05 -10.30
C ALA A 71 18.49 -0.32 -10.83
N LEU A 72 18.46 -1.36 -9.99
CA LEU A 72 18.82 -2.72 -10.40
C LEU A 72 17.82 -3.31 -11.41
N LEU A 73 16.51 -3.05 -11.24
CA LEU A 73 15.51 -3.43 -12.23
C LEU A 73 15.75 -2.73 -13.58
N GLU A 74 16.09 -1.44 -13.55
CA GLU A 74 16.39 -0.65 -14.75
C GLU A 74 17.60 -1.18 -15.50
N GLU A 75 18.69 -1.45 -14.79
CA GLU A 75 19.92 -2.03 -15.34
C GLU A 75 19.65 -3.41 -15.96
N THR A 76 18.96 -4.28 -15.23
CA THR A 76 18.73 -5.67 -15.62
C THR A 76 17.89 -5.79 -16.89
N TYR A 77 16.83 -4.98 -17.00
CA TYR A 77 15.89 -5.06 -18.13
C TYR A 77 16.15 -4.01 -19.21
N ASN A 78 17.13 -3.13 -19.01
CA ASN A 78 17.45 -2.02 -19.89
C ASN A 78 16.19 -1.19 -20.22
N ARG A 79 15.41 -0.88 -19.19
CA ARG A 79 14.14 -0.14 -19.27
C ARG A 79 14.03 0.80 -18.07
N PRO A 80 13.53 2.04 -18.24
CA PRO A 80 13.33 2.93 -17.10
C PRO A 80 12.51 2.25 -15.99
N ALA A 81 12.89 2.45 -14.73
CA ALA A 81 12.16 1.92 -13.59
C ALA A 81 11.79 3.02 -12.59
N VAL A 82 10.58 2.94 -12.04
CA VAL A 82 10.08 3.87 -11.02
C VAL A 82 9.27 3.15 -9.94
N ASN A 83 9.47 3.57 -8.70
CA ASN A 83 8.83 3.03 -7.53
C ASN A 83 7.75 3.96 -6.98
N LEU A 84 6.49 3.59 -7.21
CA LEU A 84 5.31 4.27 -6.70
C LEU A 84 4.87 3.76 -5.32
N GLY A 85 5.63 2.86 -4.69
CA GLY A 85 5.39 2.37 -3.34
C GLY A 85 5.28 3.51 -2.33
N VAL A 86 4.26 3.48 -1.48
CA VAL A 86 3.93 4.55 -0.50
C VAL A 86 3.27 3.94 0.74
N ASN A 87 2.72 4.67 1.70
CA ASN A 87 2.13 4.06 2.91
C ASN A 87 0.98 3.08 2.58
N ALA A 88 1.08 1.81 2.98
CA ALA A 88 0.00 0.84 2.80
C ALA A 88 -1.31 1.26 3.52
N GLY A 89 -1.17 1.98 4.64
CA GLY A 89 -2.27 2.39 5.49
C GLY A 89 -3.23 3.40 4.88
N ILE A 90 -2.92 4.06 3.75
CA ILE A 90 -3.87 4.98 3.07
C ILE A 90 -4.92 4.27 2.23
N SER A 91 -4.89 2.94 2.22
CA SER A 91 -5.78 2.01 1.51
C SER A 91 -5.40 1.67 0.07
N LEU A 92 -5.69 0.43 -0.31
CA LEU A 92 -5.47 -0.08 -1.67
C LEU A 92 -6.08 0.80 -2.78
N PRO A 93 -7.33 1.30 -2.70
CA PRO A 93 -7.90 2.16 -3.76
C PRO A 93 -7.05 3.40 -4.08
N VAL A 94 -6.49 4.05 -3.05
CA VAL A 94 -5.63 5.22 -3.20
C VAL A 94 -4.31 4.80 -3.86
N ILE A 95 -3.70 3.71 -3.38
CA ILE A 95 -2.45 3.19 -3.97
C ILE A 95 -2.64 2.91 -5.46
N LEU A 96 -3.68 2.15 -5.83
CA LEU A 96 -3.95 1.79 -7.23
C LEU A 96 -4.26 3.01 -8.10
N SER A 97 -4.91 4.04 -7.56
CA SER A 97 -5.23 5.25 -8.32
C SER A 97 -3.98 6.04 -8.74
N THR A 98 -2.89 5.95 -7.97
CA THR A 98 -1.63 6.66 -8.29
C THR A 98 -1.07 6.26 -9.66
N ALA A 99 -1.28 5.02 -10.11
CA ALA A 99 -0.77 4.51 -11.37
C ALA A 99 -1.66 4.83 -12.58
N LYS A 100 -2.95 5.15 -12.38
CA LYS A 100 -3.95 5.23 -13.48
C LYS A 100 -3.58 6.19 -14.60
N ASN A 101 -2.95 7.32 -14.28
CA ASN A 101 -2.56 8.33 -15.27
C ASN A 101 -1.10 8.21 -15.74
N ILE A 102 -0.33 7.28 -15.18
CA ILE A 102 1.11 7.10 -15.42
C ILE A 102 1.37 5.95 -16.39
N VAL A 103 0.58 4.89 -16.28
CA VAL A 103 0.73 3.68 -17.07
C VAL A 103 0.47 3.96 -18.54
N ARG A 104 1.29 3.39 -19.41
CA ARG A 104 1.21 3.48 -20.87
C ARG A 104 1.38 2.09 -21.50
N PRO A 105 1.02 1.94 -22.79
CA PRO A 105 1.21 0.68 -23.49
C PRO A 105 2.66 0.18 -23.42
N GLY A 106 2.84 -1.11 -23.13
CA GLY A 106 4.14 -1.76 -22.99
C GLY A 106 4.76 -1.70 -21.59
N ASP A 107 4.15 -0.98 -20.65
CA ASP A 107 4.64 -0.92 -19.27
C ASP A 107 4.44 -2.24 -18.52
N LEU A 108 5.40 -2.58 -17.66
CA LEU A 108 5.32 -3.69 -16.73
C LEU A 108 5.04 -3.16 -15.33
N VAL A 109 3.92 -3.55 -14.72
CA VAL A 109 3.51 -3.06 -13.40
C VAL A 109 3.71 -4.17 -12.36
N LEU A 110 4.70 -4.02 -11.49
CA LEU A 110 5.00 -4.98 -10.42
C LEU A 110 4.19 -4.63 -9.16
N LEU A 111 3.46 -5.60 -8.60
CA LEU A 111 2.57 -5.43 -7.46
C LEU A 111 2.98 -6.34 -6.27
N PRO A 112 4.10 -6.05 -5.58
CA PRO A 112 4.46 -6.68 -4.30
C PRO A 112 3.59 -6.13 -3.15
N LEU A 113 2.27 -6.35 -3.20
CA LEU A 113 1.33 -5.77 -2.24
C LEU A 113 1.49 -6.41 -0.85
N GLU A 114 1.51 -5.60 0.20
CA GLU A 114 1.42 -6.07 1.58
C GLU A 114 0.13 -6.86 1.81
N TYR A 115 0.21 -7.94 2.60
CA TYR A 115 -0.92 -8.84 2.82
C TYR A 115 -2.21 -8.14 3.28
N PRO A 116 -2.20 -7.12 4.17
CA PRO A 116 -3.41 -6.37 4.54
C PRO A 116 -4.15 -5.75 3.34
N LEU A 117 -3.44 -5.36 2.28
CA LEU A 117 -4.03 -4.72 1.09
C LEU A 117 -4.92 -5.67 0.29
N TYR A 118 -4.78 -6.98 0.45
CA TYR A 118 -5.70 -7.95 -0.14
C TYR A 118 -7.05 -8.00 0.58
N ASN A 119 -7.19 -7.40 1.76
CA ASN A 119 -8.41 -7.42 2.56
C ASN A 119 -9.39 -6.33 2.13
N ARG A 120 -10.64 -6.71 1.79
CA ARG A 120 -11.74 -5.78 1.51
C ARG A 120 -12.12 -4.96 2.75
N GLU A 121 -12.04 -5.57 3.92
CA GLU A 121 -12.36 -4.97 5.22
C GLU A 121 -11.09 -4.76 6.05
N GLU A 122 -10.02 -4.28 5.42
CA GLU A 122 -8.84 -3.85 6.16
C GLU A 122 -9.23 -2.85 7.27
N ALA A 123 -8.66 -3.06 8.45
CA ALA A 123 -8.88 -2.18 9.60
C ALA A 123 -8.59 -0.72 9.21
N VAL A 124 -9.45 0.19 9.67
CA VAL A 124 -9.24 1.63 9.45
C VAL A 124 -8.00 2.06 10.24
N SER A 125 -6.91 2.32 9.52
CA SER A 125 -5.63 2.77 10.07
C SER A 125 -5.68 4.27 10.43
N SER A 126 -4.74 4.72 11.27
CA SER A 126 -4.55 6.14 11.53
C SER A 126 -4.23 6.92 10.24
N SER A 127 -3.41 6.36 9.36
CA SER A 127 -3.09 6.95 8.05
C SER A 127 -4.35 7.18 7.22
N LEU A 128 -5.27 6.20 7.14
CA LEU A 128 -6.51 6.35 6.39
C LEU A 128 -7.43 7.41 7.01
N ILE A 129 -7.50 7.50 8.34
CA ILE A 129 -8.30 8.53 9.01
C ILE A 129 -7.78 9.91 8.63
N HIS A 130 -6.48 10.16 8.77
CA HIS A 130 -5.91 11.44 8.41
C HIS A 130 -6.06 11.71 6.90
N TRP A 131 -5.78 10.72 6.05
CA TRP A 131 -5.85 10.83 4.61
C TRP A 131 -7.25 11.17 4.13
N ALA A 132 -8.27 10.39 4.51
CA ALA A 132 -9.66 10.59 4.08
C ALA A 132 -10.27 11.92 4.57
N ASN A 133 -9.78 12.46 5.68
CA ASN A 133 -10.17 13.80 6.13
C ASN A 133 -9.51 14.92 5.30
N SER A 134 -8.27 14.74 4.83
CA SER A 134 -7.58 15.72 3.97
C SER A 134 -7.90 15.55 2.47
N HIS A 135 -8.36 14.38 2.06
CA HIS A 135 -8.75 14.02 0.69
C HIS A 135 -10.18 13.47 0.70
N PRO A 136 -11.20 14.34 0.75
CA PRO A 136 -12.59 13.92 0.95
C PRO A 136 -13.11 13.05 -0.20
N ASP A 137 -12.54 13.14 -1.40
CA ASP A 137 -12.80 12.20 -2.50
C ASP A 137 -12.56 10.75 -2.10
N THR A 138 -11.49 10.47 -1.33
CA THR A 138 -11.21 9.14 -0.80
C THR A 138 -12.31 8.72 0.19
N PHE A 139 -12.71 9.62 1.09
CA PHE A 139 -13.78 9.34 2.06
C PHE A 139 -15.08 8.91 1.37
N PHE A 140 -15.50 9.62 0.32
CA PHE A 140 -16.74 9.32 -0.40
C PHE A 140 -16.67 8.04 -1.26
N GLN A 141 -15.46 7.55 -1.55
CA GLN A 141 -15.25 6.29 -2.27
C GLN A 141 -15.15 5.07 -1.35
N LEU A 142 -15.05 5.27 -0.03
CA LEU A 142 -15.00 4.17 0.93
C LEU A 142 -16.36 3.45 1.00
N PRO A 143 -16.36 2.13 1.22
CA PRO A 143 -17.57 1.41 1.62
C PRO A 143 -18.21 2.07 2.84
N LEU A 144 -19.55 2.14 2.89
CA LEU A 144 -20.29 2.87 3.93
C LEU A 144 -19.84 2.53 5.36
N LYS A 145 -19.61 1.25 5.65
CA LYS A 145 -19.10 0.79 6.95
C LYS A 145 -17.76 1.47 7.30
N ARG A 146 -16.81 1.51 6.36
CA ARG A 146 -15.49 2.14 6.55
C ARG A 146 -15.59 3.65 6.65
N ALA A 147 -16.46 4.30 5.86
CA ALA A 147 -16.70 5.73 5.96
C ALA A 147 -17.24 6.12 7.35
N ILE A 148 -18.20 5.34 7.88
CA ILE A 148 -18.71 5.51 9.25
C ILE A 148 -17.60 5.30 10.28
N GLU A 149 -16.75 4.27 10.12
CA GLU A 149 -15.62 4.04 11.02
C GLU A 149 -14.60 5.19 10.99
N VAL A 150 -14.26 5.72 9.81
CA VAL A 150 -13.37 6.89 9.68
C VAL A 150 -14.00 8.09 10.39
N PHE A 151 -15.27 8.38 10.16
CA PHE A 151 -15.98 9.46 10.83
C PHE A 151 -15.97 9.29 12.36
N ALA A 152 -16.31 8.10 12.85
CA ALA A 152 -16.39 7.81 14.29
C ALA A 152 -15.01 7.80 14.97
N LYS A 153 -13.95 7.37 14.28
CA LYS A 153 -12.57 7.33 14.80
C LYS A 153 -11.81 8.64 14.59
N THR A 154 -12.36 9.61 13.86
CA THR A 154 -11.75 10.94 13.72
C THR A 154 -11.82 11.65 15.07
N SER A 155 -10.68 11.82 15.72
CA SER A 155 -10.62 12.46 17.04
C SER A 155 -10.97 13.94 16.96
N TYR A 156 -11.49 14.48 18.07
CA TYR A 156 -11.71 15.92 18.22
C TYR A 156 -10.42 16.73 17.97
N THR A 157 -9.27 16.23 18.42
CA THR A 157 -7.97 16.88 18.20
C THR A 157 -7.64 16.98 16.71
N ARG A 158 -7.87 15.90 15.95
CA ARG A 158 -7.67 15.91 14.50
C ARG A 158 -8.57 16.90 13.78
N ILE A 159 -9.80 17.09 14.25
CA ILE A 159 -10.71 18.08 13.66
C ILE A 159 -10.18 19.51 13.90
N LEU A 160 -9.77 19.82 15.14
CA LEU A 160 -9.18 21.11 15.47
C LEU A 160 -7.89 21.40 14.69
N GLU A 161 -7.03 20.39 14.52
CA GLU A 161 -5.81 20.50 13.71
C GLU A 161 -6.13 20.79 12.25
N GLY A 162 -7.18 20.19 11.68
CA GLY A 162 -7.66 20.51 10.34
C GLY A 162 -8.08 21.97 10.17
N TYR A 163 -8.74 22.56 11.18
CA TYR A 163 -9.08 24.00 11.16
C TYR A 163 -7.86 24.91 11.32
N ARG A 164 -6.87 24.51 12.12
CA ARG A 164 -5.61 25.27 12.30
C ARG A 164 -4.74 25.21 11.04
N GLY A 165 -4.82 24.12 10.28
CA GLY A 165 -3.95 23.87 9.14
C GLY A 165 -2.53 23.49 9.57
N LEU A 166 -1.60 23.50 8.61
CA LEU A 166 -0.21 23.24 8.89
C LEU A 166 0.40 24.40 9.71
N PRO A 167 1.26 24.10 10.69
CA PRO A 167 2.07 25.12 11.34
C PRO A 167 2.87 25.96 10.33
N GLU A 168 3.08 27.23 10.62
CA GLU A 168 3.94 28.09 9.80
C GLU A 168 5.36 27.50 9.73
N GLY A 169 5.93 27.41 8.52
CA GLY A 169 7.24 26.81 8.30
C GLY A 169 7.29 25.28 8.48
N PHE A 170 6.15 24.59 8.50
CA PHE A 170 6.12 23.14 8.63
C PHE A 170 6.94 22.45 7.54
N THR A 171 7.86 21.59 7.96
CA THR A 171 8.64 20.71 7.07
C THR A 171 8.50 19.28 7.55
N VAL A 172 8.39 18.35 6.60
CA VAL A 172 8.43 16.91 6.91
C VAL A 172 9.81 16.55 7.42
N SER A 173 9.86 15.85 8.55
CA SER A 173 11.09 15.38 9.19
C SER A 173 11.02 13.88 9.49
N GLY A 174 12.17 13.27 9.77
CA GLY A 174 12.29 11.86 10.12
C GLY A 174 12.69 10.98 8.94
N ASP A 175 12.29 9.71 9.02
CA ASP A 175 12.72 8.65 8.09
C ASP A 175 11.83 8.55 6.84
N TYR A 176 10.72 9.29 6.81
CA TYR A 176 9.73 9.22 5.73
C TYR A 176 9.55 10.59 5.05
N GLY A 177 9.22 10.57 3.76
CA GLY A 177 8.90 11.75 2.96
C GLY A 177 9.78 11.90 1.72
N ALA A 178 9.43 12.84 0.84
CA ALA A 178 10.10 13.04 -0.44
C ALA A 178 11.62 13.32 -0.32
N GLN A 179 12.04 13.94 0.78
CA GLN A 179 13.44 14.21 1.10
C GLN A 179 14.27 12.94 1.39
N ARG A 180 13.61 11.78 1.53
CA ARG A 180 14.23 10.47 1.74
C ARG A 180 14.00 9.52 0.57
N LEU A 181 13.70 10.05 -0.61
CA LEU A 181 13.53 9.27 -1.83
C LEU A 181 14.64 9.58 -2.83
N ASP A 182 15.12 8.56 -3.55
CA ASP A 182 16.05 8.73 -4.66
C ASP A 182 15.33 9.09 -5.98
N LYS A 183 16.10 9.18 -7.07
CA LYS A 183 15.58 9.53 -8.41
C LYS A 183 14.59 8.51 -9.00
N HIS A 184 14.53 7.29 -8.47
CA HIS A 184 13.54 6.26 -8.85
C HIS A 184 12.34 6.25 -7.91
N GLY A 185 12.39 7.00 -6.81
CA GLY A 185 11.40 6.97 -5.75
C GLY A 185 11.67 5.89 -4.69
N ASP A 186 12.82 5.22 -4.71
CA ASP A 186 13.16 4.27 -3.66
C ASP A 186 13.55 5.01 -2.39
N GLN A 187 13.25 4.42 -1.24
CA GLN A 187 13.69 4.94 0.05
C GLN A 187 15.24 4.91 0.14
N ILE A 188 15.83 5.97 0.68
CA ILE A 188 17.27 6.05 0.97
C ILE A 188 17.54 6.13 2.48
N LEU A 189 18.81 5.93 2.85
CA LEU A 189 19.32 6.01 4.22
C LEU A 189 18.72 4.94 5.13
N THR A 190 18.58 3.73 4.58
CA THR A 190 18.05 2.56 5.28
C THR A 190 19.10 1.47 5.41
N GLU A 191 20.39 1.80 5.28
CA GLU A 191 21.48 0.89 5.58
C GLU A 191 21.35 0.39 7.02
N ARG A 192 21.66 -0.89 7.24
CA ARG A 192 21.62 -1.49 8.57
C ARG A 192 22.46 -0.72 9.60
N ALA A 193 23.56 -0.11 9.14
CA ALA A 193 24.45 0.71 9.97
C ALA A 193 23.80 2.02 10.47
N LEU A 194 22.78 2.54 9.77
CA LEU A 194 22.02 3.73 10.17
C LEU A 194 20.77 3.39 11.00
N ARG A 195 20.44 2.11 11.17
CA ARG A 195 19.25 1.68 11.92
C ARG A 195 19.40 2.04 13.40
N GLU A 196 18.51 2.91 13.87
CA GLU A 196 18.44 3.29 15.27
C GLU A 196 18.00 2.12 16.17
N GLU A 197 18.46 2.15 17.43
CA GLU A 197 18.09 1.15 18.44
C GLU A 197 16.57 1.09 18.67
N ARG A 198 15.88 2.24 18.62
CA ARG A 198 14.41 2.29 18.75
C ARG A 198 13.70 1.49 17.66
N HIS A 199 14.21 1.51 16.43
CA HIS A 199 13.65 0.75 15.31
C HIS A 199 13.87 -0.74 15.50
N TRP A 200 15.09 -1.12 15.92
CA TRP A 200 15.41 -2.51 16.23
C TRP A 200 14.55 -3.07 17.37
N ASN A 201 14.39 -2.31 18.45
CA ASN A 201 13.59 -2.73 19.60
C ASN A 201 12.10 -2.83 19.24
N PHE A 202 11.56 -1.90 18.46
CA PHE A 202 10.18 -1.96 17.98
C PHE A 202 9.95 -3.18 17.09
N LEU A 203 10.82 -3.41 16.11
CA LEU A 203 10.76 -4.57 15.20
C LEU A 203 10.72 -5.90 15.97
N ASN A 204 11.60 -6.07 16.96
CA ASN A 204 11.67 -7.29 17.76
C ASN A 204 10.52 -7.43 18.78
N ALA A 205 9.77 -6.36 19.03
CA ALA A 205 8.59 -6.37 19.88
C ALA A 205 7.27 -6.55 19.10
N LEU A 206 7.32 -6.57 17.75
CA LEU A 206 6.13 -6.77 16.94
C LEU A 206 5.54 -8.16 17.19
N PRO A 207 4.21 -8.26 17.36
CA PRO A 207 3.55 -9.56 17.41
C PRO A 207 3.63 -10.23 16.05
N ASP A 208 3.52 -11.55 16.06
CA ASP A 208 3.33 -12.34 14.84
C ASP A 208 2.05 -11.89 14.12
N GLU A 209 2.14 -11.75 12.80
CA GLU A 209 0.98 -11.49 11.96
C GLU A 209 0.04 -12.69 11.92
N THR A 210 -1.26 -12.42 11.78
CA THR A 210 -2.30 -13.47 11.72
C THR A 210 -3.11 -13.36 10.44
N TYR A 211 -2.41 -13.22 9.30
CA TYR A 211 -3.03 -13.02 8.00
C TYR A 211 -3.89 -14.20 7.57
N GLY A 212 -3.50 -15.45 7.85
CA GLY A 212 -4.35 -16.62 7.58
C GLY A 212 -5.65 -16.60 8.38
N LYS A 213 -5.62 -16.11 9.62
CA LYS A 213 -6.84 -15.89 10.41
C LYS A 213 -7.67 -14.71 9.89
N ALA A 214 -7.03 -13.60 9.51
CA ALA A 214 -7.68 -12.36 9.09
C ALA A 214 -8.22 -12.42 7.64
N LEU A 215 -7.52 -13.12 6.75
CA LEU A 215 -7.81 -13.25 5.31
C LEU A 215 -8.38 -14.63 4.98
N ARG A 216 -9.57 -14.92 5.51
CA ARG A 216 -10.33 -16.13 5.17
C ARG A 216 -11.07 -15.94 3.84
N GLU A 217 -11.50 -17.04 3.23
CA GLU A 217 -12.32 -16.97 2.00
C GLU A 217 -13.53 -16.04 2.20
N GLY A 218 -13.68 -15.05 1.31
CA GLY A 218 -14.71 -14.01 1.38
C GLY A 218 -14.22 -12.62 1.82
N SER A 219 -13.09 -12.53 2.54
CA SER A 219 -12.53 -11.23 2.96
C SER A 219 -11.66 -10.57 1.89
N PHE A 220 -11.20 -11.32 0.89
CA PHE A 220 -10.34 -10.78 -0.17
C PHE A 220 -11.05 -9.78 -1.08
N ASP A 221 -10.37 -8.69 -1.46
CA ASP A 221 -10.85 -7.72 -2.44
C ASP A 221 -10.47 -8.09 -3.89
N TRP A 222 -10.71 -9.36 -4.26
CA TRP A 222 -10.38 -9.86 -5.61
C TRP A 222 -11.08 -9.09 -6.72
N GLY A 223 -12.30 -8.60 -6.49
CA GLY A 223 -13.04 -7.81 -7.47
C GLY A 223 -12.29 -6.54 -7.86
N ARG A 224 -11.74 -5.81 -6.88
CA ARG A 224 -10.95 -4.61 -7.13
C ARG A 224 -9.67 -4.92 -7.89
N LEU A 225 -8.95 -5.97 -7.49
CA LEU A 225 -7.70 -6.36 -8.15
C LEU A 225 -7.94 -6.81 -9.60
N ARG A 226 -9.03 -7.54 -9.87
CA ARG A 226 -9.44 -7.87 -11.24
C ARG A 226 -9.79 -6.65 -12.06
N GLN A 227 -10.60 -5.74 -11.51
CA GLN A 227 -10.94 -4.50 -12.20
C GLN A 227 -9.67 -3.70 -12.55
N PHE A 228 -8.76 -3.54 -11.59
CA PHE A 228 -7.52 -2.82 -11.84
C PHE A 228 -6.62 -3.54 -12.87
N ARG A 229 -6.51 -4.87 -12.79
CA ARG A 229 -5.85 -5.67 -13.82
C ARG A 229 -6.44 -5.37 -15.20
N ASP A 230 -7.76 -5.43 -15.35
CA ASP A 230 -8.45 -5.22 -16.64
C ASP A 230 -8.23 -3.79 -17.17
N GLU A 231 -8.23 -2.79 -16.27
CA GLU A 231 -7.88 -1.40 -16.60
C GLU A 231 -6.45 -1.27 -17.14
N LEU A 232 -5.48 -2.00 -16.57
CA LEU A 232 -4.08 -2.00 -17.04
C LEU A 232 -3.92 -2.75 -18.37
N LEU A 233 -4.55 -3.91 -18.52
CA LEU A 233 -4.52 -4.69 -19.75
C LEU A 233 -5.15 -3.92 -20.92
N THR A 234 -6.26 -3.21 -20.68
CA THR A 234 -6.90 -2.34 -21.68
C THR A 234 -5.98 -1.21 -22.14
N GLN A 235 -5.10 -0.72 -21.26
CA GLN A 235 -4.08 0.27 -21.58
C GLN A 235 -2.84 -0.33 -22.27
N GLY A 236 -2.81 -1.64 -22.51
CA GLY A 236 -1.67 -2.35 -23.11
C GLY A 236 -0.50 -2.56 -22.16
N ALA A 237 -0.70 -2.42 -20.85
CA ALA A 237 0.30 -2.70 -19.82
C ALA A 237 0.11 -4.11 -19.23
N CYS A 238 1.11 -4.58 -18.49
CA CYS A 238 1.15 -5.93 -17.94
C CYS A 238 1.30 -5.91 -16.42
N PRO A 239 0.23 -6.19 -15.65
CA PRO A 239 0.31 -6.33 -14.19
C PRO A 239 0.90 -7.69 -13.77
N VAL A 240 1.89 -7.66 -12.89
CA VAL A 240 2.55 -8.83 -12.31
C VAL A 240 2.46 -8.76 -10.79
N PHE A 241 1.74 -9.69 -10.18
CA PHE A 241 1.59 -9.80 -8.73
C PHE A 241 2.69 -10.68 -8.15
N MET A 242 3.15 -10.34 -6.95
CA MET A 242 4.23 -11.08 -6.28
C MET A 242 4.15 -10.89 -4.77
N PRO A 243 4.78 -11.77 -3.96
CA PRO A 243 4.79 -11.59 -2.53
C PRO A 243 5.66 -10.40 -2.12
N PRO A 244 5.22 -9.57 -1.14
CA PRO A 244 6.06 -8.54 -0.52
C PRO A 244 7.15 -9.19 0.36
N PRO A 245 8.20 -8.45 0.74
CA PRO A 245 9.08 -8.92 1.82
C PRO A 245 8.30 -8.98 3.13
N LEU A 246 8.57 -9.96 3.99
CA LEU A 246 7.93 -10.07 5.30
C LEU A 246 8.89 -10.66 6.35
N LEU A 247 8.89 -10.10 7.56
CA LEU A 247 9.66 -10.65 8.67
C LEU A 247 9.22 -12.08 8.96
N PHE A 248 10.13 -13.04 8.84
CA PHE A 248 9.87 -14.43 9.13
C PHE A 248 9.55 -14.62 10.62
N GLN A 249 8.42 -15.28 10.90
CA GLN A 249 8.09 -15.80 12.21
C GLN A 249 7.80 -17.30 12.10
N ARG A 250 8.17 -18.07 13.13
CA ARG A 250 7.95 -19.53 13.14
C ARG A 250 6.46 -19.89 13.02
N SER A 251 5.58 -19.09 13.60
CA SER A 251 4.13 -19.29 13.51
C SER A 251 3.61 -19.31 12.08
N TYR A 252 4.28 -18.67 11.11
CA TYR A 252 3.87 -18.67 9.70
C TYR A 252 4.08 -20.02 9.00
N VAL A 253 4.79 -20.94 9.66
CA VAL A 253 5.02 -22.31 9.21
C VAL A 253 4.37 -23.31 10.16
N ASP A 254 4.48 -23.09 11.46
CA ASP A 254 4.01 -24.04 12.48
C ASP A 254 2.49 -24.00 12.67
N SER A 255 1.85 -22.84 12.46
CA SER A 255 0.39 -22.73 12.50
C SER A 255 -0.21 -23.17 11.17
N LEU A 256 -1.02 -24.24 11.18
CA LEU A 256 -1.72 -24.73 9.99
C LEU A 256 -2.50 -23.62 9.26
N THR A 257 -3.12 -22.69 10.00
CA THR A 257 -3.91 -21.60 9.41
C THR A 257 -3.03 -20.60 8.67
N GLU A 258 -1.92 -20.18 9.27
CA GLU A 258 -1.01 -19.22 8.65
C GLU A 258 -0.21 -19.87 7.53
N ALA A 259 0.29 -21.08 7.76
CA ALA A 259 0.99 -21.89 6.78
C ALA A 259 0.17 -22.07 5.49
N HIS A 260 -1.10 -22.45 5.63
CA HIS A 260 -2.02 -22.64 4.51
C HIS A 260 -2.27 -21.34 3.74
N PHE A 261 -2.37 -20.20 4.42
CA PHE A 261 -2.54 -18.91 3.75
C PHE A 261 -1.36 -18.58 2.83
N TYR A 262 -0.13 -18.64 3.34
CA TYR A 262 1.06 -18.31 2.56
C TYR A 262 1.33 -19.31 1.43
N GLU A 263 0.98 -20.58 1.61
CA GLU A 263 1.12 -21.61 0.56
C GLU A 263 0.09 -21.47 -0.56
N THR A 264 -1.16 -21.13 -0.22
CA THR A 264 -2.26 -21.13 -1.19
C THR A 264 -2.54 -19.78 -1.83
N LEU A 265 -2.03 -18.68 -1.28
CA LEU A 265 -2.23 -17.33 -1.83
C LEU A 265 -1.85 -17.23 -3.32
N PRO A 266 -0.71 -17.75 -3.81
CA PRO A 266 -0.37 -17.74 -5.23
C PRO A 266 -1.46 -18.39 -6.10
N HIS A 267 -1.88 -19.60 -5.72
CA HIS A 267 -2.91 -20.34 -6.46
C HIS A 267 -4.26 -19.64 -6.43
N ARG A 268 -4.63 -19.04 -5.28
CA ARG A 268 -5.86 -18.23 -5.16
C ARG A 268 -5.78 -17.00 -6.05
N ALA A 269 -4.67 -16.26 -6.08
CA ALA A 269 -4.50 -15.11 -6.96
C ALA A 269 -4.59 -15.52 -8.44
N THR A 270 -3.90 -16.60 -8.84
CA THR A 270 -3.96 -17.14 -10.21
C THR A 270 -5.36 -17.60 -10.60
N SER A 271 -6.13 -18.21 -9.70
CA SER A 271 -7.52 -18.60 -9.99
C SER A 271 -8.47 -17.41 -10.15
N GLN A 272 -8.10 -16.23 -9.64
CA GLN A 272 -8.78 -14.97 -9.95
C GLN A 272 -8.29 -14.33 -11.26
N GLY A 273 -7.42 -15.01 -12.01
CA GLY A 273 -6.80 -14.51 -13.23
C GLY A 273 -5.76 -13.42 -12.98
N LEU A 274 -5.04 -13.46 -11.86
CA LEU A 274 -3.92 -12.56 -11.61
C LEU A 274 -2.61 -13.27 -11.96
N PHE A 275 -1.75 -12.66 -12.77
CA PHE A 275 -0.44 -13.22 -13.09
C PHE A 275 0.47 -13.11 -11.87
N TRP A 276 0.64 -14.21 -11.15
CA TRP A 276 1.38 -14.26 -9.89
C TRP A 276 2.73 -14.94 -10.07
N LEU A 277 3.79 -14.34 -9.55
CA LEU A 277 5.14 -14.91 -9.52
C LEU A 277 5.70 -14.96 -8.09
N GLY A 278 6.55 -15.96 -7.82
CA GLY A 278 7.21 -16.16 -6.52
C GLY A 278 6.33 -16.82 -5.46
N ARG A 279 6.95 -17.24 -4.36
CA ARG A 279 6.24 -17.85 -3.22
C ARG A 279 6.38 -16.96 -1.97
N PRO A 280 5.27 -16.68 -1.24
CA PRO A 280 5.31 -15.89 0.00
C PRO A 280 6.42 -16.25 0.97
N ARG A 281 6.64 -17.55 1.24
CA ARG A 281 7.69 -17.99 2.17
C ARG A 281 9.11 -17.74 1.67
N GLU A 282 9.32 -17.68 0.36
CA GLU A 282 10.64 -17.38 -0.21
C GLU A 282 10.97 -15.88 -0.08
N ALA A 283 9.95 -15.02 0.02
CA ALA A 283 10.12 -13.58 0.25
C ALA A 283 10.33 -13.23 1.74
N MET A 284 10.13 -14.19 2.66
CA MET A 284 10.28 -13.96 4.09
C MET A 284 11.76 -13.90 4.49
N ARG A 285 12.10 -13.00 5.43
CA ARG A 285 13.50 -12.70 5.80
C ARG A 285 13.71 -12.63 7.31
N ALA A 286 14.95 -12.73 7.75
CA ALA A 286 15.28 -12.63 9.17
C ALA A 286 15.14 -11.19 9.68
N ALA A 287 14.96 -11.01 10.99
CA ALA A 287 14.83 -9.68 11.62
C ALA A 287 15.93 -8.69 11.21
N ASN A 288 17.17 -9.18 11.05
CA ASN A 288 18.29 -8.32 10.70
C ASN A 288 18.18 -7.68 9.30
N ASP A 289 17.29 -8.16 8.45
CA ASP A 289 17.04 -7.63 7.11
C ASP A 289 16.02 -6.49 7.09
N PHE A 290 15.42 -6.13 8.24
CA PHE A 290 14.38 -5.11 8.33
C PHE A 290 14.85 -3.84 9.04
N PHE A 291 14.47 -2.67 8.52
CA PHE A 291 14.85 -1.35 9.02
C PHE A 291 14.06 -0.98 10.28
N ASP A 292 12.73 -0.87 10.20
CA ASP A 292 11.89 -0.39 11.31
C ASP A 292 10.52 -1.09 11.44
N THR A 293 10.06 -1.80 10.40
CA THR A 293 8.80 -2.59 10.43
C THR A 293 9.04 -3.99 9.89
N ASN A 294 8.05 -4.87 10.02
CA ASN A 294 8.08 -6.21 9.45
C ASN A 294 8.00 -6.27 7.90
N PHE A 295 7.94 -5.13 7.21
CA PHE A 295 7.95 -5.04 5.74
C PHE A 295 9.13 -4.22 5.18
N HIS A 296 9.72 -3.32 5.97
CA HIS A 296 10.71 -2.38 5.47
C HIS A 296 12.10 -3.00 5.50
N LEU A 297 12.67 -3.31 4.33
CA LEU A 297 14.02 -3.86 4.26
C LEU A 297 15.08 -2.79 4.50
N VAL A 298 16.23 -3.23 5.02
CA VAL A 298 17.47 -2.45 4.94
C VAL A 298 18.04 -2.51 3.53
N ASP A 299 18.87 -1.53 3.16
CA ASP A 299 19.45 -1.42 1.82
C ASP A 299 20.14 -2.70 1.32
N GLU A 300 20.86 -3.39 2.22
CA GLU A 300 21.56 -4.63 1.88
C GLU A 300 20.59 -5.76 1.52
N ALA A 301 19.48 -5.90 2.26
CA ALA A 301 18.49 -6.94 2.02
C ALA A 301 17.57 -6.61 0.83
N ARG A 302 17.34 -5.33 0.55
CA ARG A 302 16.64 -4.84 -0.64
C ARG A 302 17.32 -5.31 -1.93
N GLN A 303 18.65 -5.31 -1.97
CA GLN A 303 19.41 -5.82 -3.10
C GLN A 303 19.07 -7.30 -3.37
N ASP A 304 19.14 -8.13 -2.34
CA ASP A 304 18.87 -9.57 -2.43
C ASP A 304 17.41 -9.86 -2.81
N TYR A 305 16.46 -9.09 -2.28
CA TYR A 305 15.03 -9.25 -2.62
C TYR A 305 14.75 -8.84 -4.07
N THR A 306 15.40 -7.79 -4.56
CA THR A 306 15.25 -7.38 -5.95
C THR A 306 15.86 -8.41 -6.91
N GLN A 307 17.01 -8.99 -6.57
CA GLN A 307 17.59 -10.11 -7.35
C GLN A 307 16.67 -11.32 -7.38
N GLN A 308 16.01 -11.63 -6.26
CA GLN A 308 15.01 -12.69 -6.19
C GLN A 308 13.81 -12.42 -7.11
N ILE A 309 13.30 -11.18 -7.12
CA ILE A 309 12.23 -10.75 -8.04
C ILE A 309 12.67 -10.90 -9.50
N ILE A 310 13.88 -10.48 -9.85
CA ILE A 310 14.46 -10.67 -11.19
C ILE A 310 14.48 -12.15 -11.56
N GLY A 311 14.88 -13.01 -10.63
CA GLY A 311 14.85 -14.47 -10.81
C GLY A 311 13.45 -15.01 -11.12
N TRP A 312 12.42 -14.51 -10.44
CA TRP A 312 11.03 -14.89 -10.71
C TRP A 312 10.51 -14.36 -12.05
N LEU A 313 10.85 -13.11 -12.39
CA LEU A 313 10.46 -12.45 -13.64
C LEU A 313 11.11 -13.12 -14.87
N GLY A 314 12.34 -13.60 -14.71
CA GLY A 314 13.15 -14.17 -15.79
C GLY A 314 13.56 -13.12 -16.82
N ASN A 315 13.97 -13.58 -18.01
CA ASN A 315 14.56 -12.72 -19.04
C ASN A 315 13.53 -11.98 -19.92
N GLN A 316 12.28 -12.47 -19.99
CA GLN A 316 11.24 -11.92 -20.85
C GLN A 316 9.92 -11.66 -20.09
N PRO A 317 9.93 -10.84 -19.03
CA PRO A 317 8.78 -10.70 -18.14
C PRO A 317 7.53 -10.18 -18.84
N MET A 318 7.67 -9.25 -19.79
CA MET A 318 6.54 -8.74 -20.59
C MET A 318 5.88 -9.85 -21.42
N MET A 319 6.69 -10.67 -22.09
CA MET A 319 6.18 -11.76 -22.93
C MET A 319 5.46 -12.82 -22.09
N ASN A 320 6.06 -13.22 -20.97
CA ASN A 320 5.48 -14.18 -20.03
C ASN A 320 4.12 -13.70 -19.50
N CYS A 321 4.05 -12.40 -19.14
CA CYS A 321 2.82 -11.79 -18.68
C CYS A 321 1.73 -11.76 -19.77
N GLN A 322 2.09 -11.37 -20.99
CA GLN A 322 1.16 -11.36 -22.13
C GLN A 322 0.63 -12.75 -22.45
N GLN A 323 1.51 -13.77 -22.46
CA GLN A 323 1.12 -15.16 -22.69
C GLN A 323 0.14 -15.67 -21.64
N PHE A 324 0.37 -15.35 -20.36
CA PHE A 324 -0.56 -15.71 -19.29
C PHE A 324 -1.96 -15.13 -19.54
N TYR A 325 -2.04 -13.84 -19.87
CA TYR A 325 -3.33 -13.17 -20.07
C TYR A 325 -4.02 -13.56 -21.38
N GLN A 326 -3.27 -13.87 -22.44
CA GLN A 326 -3.81 -14.44 -23.67
C GLN A 326 -4.47 -15.80 -23.41
N ALA A 327 -3.76 -16.69 -22.70
CA ALA A 327 -4.30 -18.01 -22.35
C ALA A 327 -5.58 -17.90 -21.49
N LEU A 328 -5.66 -16.91 -20.60
CA LEU A 328 -6.86 -16.68 -19.79
C LEU A 328 -8.08 -16.34 -20.67
N THR A 329 -7.91 -15.50 -21.70
CA THR A 329 -9.00 -15.12 -22.62
C THR A 329 -9.46 -16.24 -23.55
N GLU A 330 -8.59 -17.20 -23.86
CA GLU A 330 -8.95 -18.37 -24.69
C GLU A 330 -9.77 -19.41 -23.92
N THR A 331 -9.72 -19.37 -22.58
CA THR A 331 -10.41 -20.33 -21.69
C THR A 331 -11.73 -19.82 -21.10
N SER A 332 -12.08 -18.54 -21.31
CA SER A 332 -13.26 -17.86 -20.76
C SER A 332 -14.42 -17.78 -21.75
#